data_AF-A0A3N5QKR3-F1
#
_entry.id   AF-A0A3N5QKR3-F1
#
_cell.length_a   1.000
_cell.length_b   1.000
_cell.length_c   1.000
_cell.angle_alpha   90.00
_cell.angle_beta   90.00
_cell.angle_gamma   90.00
#
_symmetry.space_group_name_H-M   'P 1'
#
loop_
_entity.id
_entity.type
_entity.pdbx_description
1 polymer ?
#
loop_
_entity_poly.entity_id
_entity_poly.type
_entity_poly.pdbx_seq_one_letter_code
_entity_poly.pdbx_strand_id
1 'polypeptide(L)'
;MNINKIAWSDPVRPVRPKDPLLRSAWYEAKILARMIRGRILMGVLVYGKTLVEREFLLRRITTLSLYLFAVLAILSKSRDVQNSGSDAAGERRLLALFLEESREMRRALRRFSDSRLEKGWSGPNDFFY
;
A
#
# COMPACT_ATOMS: atom_id res chain seq x y z
N MET A 1 10.03 6.50 -42.06
CA MET A 1 10.01 6.87 -40.63
C MET A 1 8.60 7.32 -40.29
N ASN A 2 7.82 6.52 -39.56
CA ASN A 2 6.39 6.75 -39.34
C ASN A 2 6.06 6.64 -37.85
N ILE A 3 5.56 7.73 -37.28
CA ILE A 3 5.52 8.06 -35.84
C ILE A 3 4.14 7.74 -35.21
N ASN A 4 3.28 7.00 -35.92
CA ASN A 4 1.85 6.84 -35.57
C ASN A 4 1.46 5.43 -35.12
N LYS A 5 2.23 4.84 -34.20
CA LYS A 5 1.79 3.67 -33.42
C LYS A 5 2.32 3.71 -31.98
N ILE A 6 2.15 4.85 -31.31
CA ILE A 6 2.02 4.83 -29.85
C ILE A 6 0.58 4.41 -29.59
N ALA A 7 0.30 3.14 -29.92
CA ALA A 7 -0.92 2.50 -29.49
C ALA A 7 -0.88 2.58 -27.97
N TRP A 8 -1.82 3.32 -27.39
CA TRP A 8 -2.17 3.23 -25.99
C TRP A 8 -2.25 1.74 -25.66
N SER A 9 -1.18 1.26 -25.04
CA SER A 9 -1.04 -0.10 -24.56
C SER A 9 -2.27 -0.40 -23.73
N ASP A 10 -2.84 -1.57 -24.00
CA ASP A 10 -4.12 -2.03 -23.50
C ASP A 10 -4.51 -1.46 -22.14
N PRO A 11 -5.80 -1.09 -21.91
CA PRO A 11 -6.24 -0.72 -20.57
C PRO A 11 -5.70 -1.76 -19.60
N VAL A 12 -5.13 -1.34 -18.46
CA VAL A 12 -4.59 -2.22 -17.42
C VAL A 12 -5.74 -3.06 -16.86
N ARG A 13 -6.23 -4.01 -17.64
CA ARG A 13 -7.18 -5.02 -17.22
C ARG A 13 -6.43 -5.78 -16.14
N PRO A 14 -7.02 -5.94 -14.95
CA PRO A 14 -6.43 -6.79 -13.94
C PRO A 14 -6.45 -8.21 -14.49
N VAL A 15 -5.38 -8.62 -15.17
CA VAL A 15 -5.18 -10.00 -15.59
C VAL A 15 -5.11 -10.78 -14.30
N ARG A 16 -6.11 -11.63 -14.06
CA ARG A 16 -6.13 -12.50 -12.89
C ARG A 16 -4.84 -13.32 -12.94
N PRO A 17 -3.90 -13.15 -11.99
CA PRO A 17 -2.60 -13.77 -12.17
C PRO A 17 -2.73 -15.29 -12.09
N LYS A 18 -2.26 -16.00 -13.13
CA LYS A 18 -2.21 -17.47 -13.10
C LYS A 18 -1.15 -17.97 -12.13
N ASP A 19 -0.07 -17.20 -11.95
CA ASP A 19 1.00 -17.50 -11.00
C ASP A 19 0.49 -17.30 -9.54
N PRO A 20 0.62 -18.31 -8.66
CA PRO A 20 0.20 -18.22 -7.26
C PRO A 20 0.86 -17.06 -6.51
N LEU A 21 2.10 -16.71 -6.85
CA LEU A 21 2.86 -15.63 -6.23
C LEU A 21 2.24 -14.26 -6.59
N LEU A 22 1.94 -14.05 -7.86
CA LEU A 22 1.31 -12.81 -8.33
C LEU A 22 -0.13 -12.68 -7.83
N ARG A 23 -0.84 -13.80 -7.68
CA ARG A 23 -2.17 -13.83 -7.07
C ARG A 23 -2.10 -13.38 -5.61
N SER A 24 -1.10 -13.86 -4.87
CA SER A 24 -0.82 -13.42 -3.50
C SER A 24 -0.54 -11.91 -3.45
N ALA A 25 0.33 -11.39 -4.32
CA ALA A 25 0.63 -9.96 -4.42
C ALA A 25 -0.61 -9.11 -4.72
N TRP A 26 -1.48 -9.58 -5.62
CA TRP A 26 -2.72 -8.86 -5.94
C TRP A 26 -3.70 -8.79 -4.75
N TYR A 27 -3.82 -9.89 -3.98
CA TYR A 27 -4.63 -9.87 -2.76
C TYR A 27 -4.01 -8.93 -1.71
N GLU A 28 -2.70 -8.94 -1.56
CA GLU A 28 -1.97 -8.02 -0.67
C GLU A 28 -2.25 -6.56 -1.03
N ALA A 29 -2.09 -6.17 -2.30
CA ALA A 29 -2.42 -4.83 -2.78
C ALA A 29 -3.88 -4.44 -2.47
N LYS A 30 -4.85 -5.35 -2.71
CA LYS A 30 -6.25 -5.09 -2.38
C LYS A 30 -6.49 -4.86 -0.90
N ILE A 31 -5.83 -5.62 -0.03
CA ILE A 31 -5.97 -5.46 1.42
C ILE A 31 -5.36 -4.12 1.85
N LEU A 32 -4.15 -3.78 1.38
CA LEU A 32 -3.51 -2.51 1.66
C LEU A 32 -4.37 -1.31 1.21
N ALA A 33 -4.91 -1.36 0.00
CA ALA A 33 -5.80 -0.31 -0.52
C ALA A 33 -7.08 -0.14 0.32
N ARG A 34 -7.71 -1.25 0.75
CA ARG A 34 -8.87 -1.19 1.66
C ARG A 34 -8.50 -0.60 3.01
N MET A 35 -7.34 -0.95 3.54
CA MET A 35 -6.86 -0.43 4.82
C MET A 35 -6.55 1.06 4.78
N ILE A 36 -5.94 1.55 3.69
CA ILE A 36 -5.71 2.98 3.46
C ILE A 36 -7.05 3.71 3.38
N ARG A 37 -7.98 3.22 2.54
CA ARG A 37 -9.31 3.82 2.39
C ARG A 37 -10.07 3.86 3.71
N GLY A 38 -10.06 2.77 4.48
CA GLY A 38 -10.69 2.71 5.79
C GLY A 38 -10.08 3.70 6.79
N ARG A 39 -8.74 3.86 6.80
CA ARG A 39 -8.06 4.84 7.66
C ARG A 39 -8.32 6.28 7.27
N ILE A 40 -8.40 6.59 5.97
CA ILE A 40 -8.74 7.93 5.50
C ILE A 40 -10.18 8.26 5.90
N LEU A 41 -11.13 7.35 5.64
CA LEU A 41 -12.54 7.56 5.98
C LEU A 41 -12.73 7.70 7.49
N MET A 42 -12.14 6.81 8.29
CA MET A 42 -12.18 6.92 9.76
C MET A 42 -11.46 8.15 10.26
N GLY A 43 -10.33 8.52 9.67
CA GLY A 43 -9.60 9.73 10.03
C GLY A 43 -10.44 10.98 9.83
N VAL A 44 -11.13 11.08 8.70
CA VAL A 44 -12.05 12.19 8.41
C VAL A 44 -13.26 12.17 9.36
N LEU A 45 -13.84 11.01 9.66
CA LEU A 45 -14.99 10.90 10.58
C LEU A 45 -14.65 11.23 12.03
N VAL A 46 -13.48 10.78 12.53
CA VAL A 46 -13.08 10.95 13.94
C VAL A 46 -12.45 12.31 14.20
N TYR A 47 -11.59 12.80 13.29
CA TYR A 47 -10.78 14.00 13.52
C TYR A 47 -11.21 15.21 12.67
N GLY A 48 -11.98 15.02 11.59
CA GLY A 48 -12.41 16.12 10.73
C GLY A 48 -11.23 16.95 10.21
N LYS A 49 -11.19 18.25 10.58
CA LYS A 49 -10.14 19.19 10.15
C LYS A 49 -8.80 19.03 10.90
N THR A 50 -8.78 18.43 12.10
CA THR A 50 -7.55 18.19 12.88
C THR A 50 -6.83 16.91 12.46
N LEU A 51 -7.29 16.26 11.39
CA LEU A 51 -6.62 15.09 10.80
C LEU A 51 -5.16 15.38 10.45
N VAL A 52 -4.87 16.60 9.97
CA VAL A 52 -3.54 17.04 9.55
C VAL A 52 -2.57 17.12 10.73
N GLU A 53 -3.07 17.38 11.94
CA GLU A 53 -2.25 17.51 13.16
C GLU A 53 -1.88 16.14 13.76
N ARG A 54 -2.43 15.04 13.24
CA ARG A 54 -2.13 13.68 13.70
C ARG A 54 -1.00 13.07 12.87
N GLU A 55 0.23 13.53 13.10
CA GLU A 55 1.44 13.06 12.44
C GLU A 55 1.58 11.52 12.45
N PHE A 56 1.15 10.85 13.52
CA PHE A 56 1.16 9.39 13.62
C PHE A 56 0.21 8.70 12.63
N LEU A 57 -0.99 9.25 12.42
CA LEU A 57 -1.96 8.70 11.49
C LEU A 57 -1.51 8.91 10.05
N LEU A 58 -1.01 10.11 9.73
CA LEU A 58 -0.40 10.39 8.43
C LEU A 58 0.80 9.49 8.16
N ARG A 59 1.71 9.31 9.12
CA ARG A 59 2.87 8.41 8.98
C ARG A 59 2.43 6.99 8.67
N ARG A 60 1.42 6.46 9.38
CA ARG A 60 0.88 5.11 9.13
C ARG A 60 0.24 4.98 7.76
N ILE A 61 -0.49 5.99 7.28
CA ILE A 61 -1.08 5.99 5.94
C ILE A 61 0.01 6.04 4.87
N THR A 62 1.00 6.92 5.01
CA THR A 62 2.12 7.05 4.07
C THR A 62 2.90 5.75 3.96
N THR A 63 3.23 5.10 5.07
CA THR A 63 3.90 3.79 5.05
C THR A 63 3.08 2.76 4.28
N LEU A 64 1.77 2.64 4.54
CA LEU A 64 0.91 1.71 3.80
C LEU A 64 0.85 2.02 2.30
N SER A 65 0.82 3.30 1.93
CA SER A 65 0.83 3.75 0.54
C SER A 65 2.13 3.37 -0.16
N LEU A 66 3.28 3.48 0.51
CA LEU A 66 4.57 3.04 -0.04
C LEU A 66 4.60 1.53 -0.31
N TYR A 67 4.13 0.71 0.64
CA TYR A 67 4.03 -0.73 0.43
C TYR A 67 3.06 -1.08 -0.71
N LEU A 68 1.92 -0.38 -0.80
CA LEU A 68 0.97 -0.56 -1.90
C LEU A 68 1.63 -0.23 -3.25
N PHE A 69 2.32 0.90 -3.33
CA PHE A 69 3.03 1.32 -4.54
C PHE A 69 4.08 0.29 -4.95
N ALA A 70 4.88 -0.20 -4.01
CA ALA A 70 5.88 -1.23 -4.26
C ALA A 70 5.25 -2.53 -4.81
N VAL A 71 4.16 -3.02 -4.21
CA VAL A 71 3.45 -4.21 -4.72
C VAL A 71 2.92 -3.97 -6.14
N LEU A 72 2.35 -2.80 -6.42
CA LEU A 72 1.86 -2.45 -7.76
C LEU A 72 2.98 -2.34 -8.80
N ALA A 73 4.12 -1.76 -8.43
CA ALA A 73 5.28 -1.64 -9.29
C ALA A 73 5.80 -3.03 -9.71
N ILE A 74 5.88 -3.98 -8.77
CA ILE A 74 6.36 -5.32 -9.10
C ILE A 74 5.31 -6.12 -9.89
N LEU A 75 4.01 -5.93 -9.60
CA LEU A 75 2.93 -6.48 -10.44
C LEU A 75 3.00 -5.95 -11.88
N SER A 76 3.35 -4.67 -12.08
CA SER A 76 3.56 -4.10 -13.40
C SER A 76 4.78 -4.73 -14.09
N LYS A 77 5.93 -4.77 -13.41
CA LYS A 77 7.17 -5.34 -13.97
C LYS A 77 7.01 -6.82 -14.34
N SER A 78 6.35 -7.61 -13.49
CA SER A 78 6.11 -9.04 -13.74
C SER A 78 5.17 -9.32 -14.91
N ARG A 79 4.34 -8.34 -15.32
CA ARG A 79 3.54 -8.42 -16.54
C ARG A 79 4.44 -8.30 -17.78
N ASP A 80 5.40 -7.38 -17.74
CA ASP A 80 6.34 -7.16 -18.83
C ASP A 80 7.31 -8.34 -18.99
N VAL A 81 7.77 -8.90 -17.87
CA VAL A 81 8.67 -10.07 -17.84
C VAL A 81 7.99 -11.35 -18.34
N GLN A 82 6.70 -11.56 -18.03
CA GLN A 82 5.94 -12.69 -18.58
C GLN A 82 5.79 -12.61 -20.10
N ASN A 83 5.76 -11.41 -20.67
CA ASN A 83 5.69 -11.21 -22.11
C ASN A 83 7.05 -11.40 -22.81
N SER A 84 8.17 -11.20 -22.09
CA SER A 84 9.52 -11.28 -22.66
C SER A 84 10.22 -12.63 -22.44
N GLY A 85 9.66 -13.53 -21.64
CA GLY A 85 10.19 -14.90 -21.47
C GLY A 85 11.51 -14.98 -20.69
N SER A 86 11.90 -13.92 -19.98
CA SER A 86 13.16 -13.86 -19.22
C SER A 86 13.12 -14.73 -17.97
N ASP A 87 14.26 -15.33 -17.61
CA ASP A 87 14.44 -16.06 -16.36
C ASP A 87 14.30 -15.08 -15.17
N ALA A 88 13.25 -15.29 -14.37
CA ALA A 88 12.81 -14.38 -13.32
C ALA A 88 12.94 -14.99 -11.91
N ALA A 89 13.69 -16.09 -11.76
CA ALA A 89 13.76 -16.84 -10.49
C ALA A 89 14.23 -15.96 -9.31
N GLY A 90 15.25 -15.11 -9.52
CA GLY A 90 15.74 -14.18 -8.50
C GLY A 90 14.72 -13.11 -8.12
N GLU A 91 14.05 -12.52 -9.10
CA GLU A 91 13.01 -11.50 -8.87
C GLU A 91 11.79 -12.06 -8.14
N ARG A 92 11.42 -13.31 -8.45
CA ARG A 92 10.34 -14.04 -7.75
C ARG A 92 10.66 -14.27 -6.29
N ARG A 93 11.91 -14.63 -5.96
CA ARG A 93 12.35 -14.83 -4.57
C ARG A 93 12.32 -13.53 -3.78
N LEU A 94 12.77 -12.43 -4.39
CA LEU A 94 12.68 -11.10 -3.78
C LEU A 94 11.23 -10.68 -3.55
N LEU A 95 10.33 -10.93 -4.49
CA LEU A 95 8.91 -10.63 -4.31
C LEU A 95 8.28 -11.49 -3.20
N ALA A 96 8.62 -12.77 -3.09
CA ALA A 96 8.13 -13.60 -2.00
C ALA A 96 8.51 -13.03 -0.62
N LEU A 97 9.79 -12.65 -0.45
CA LEU A 97 10.29 -12.03 0.77
C LEU A 97 9.59 -10.70 1.06
N PHE A 98 9.43 -9.85 0.04
CA PHE A 98 8.75 -8.56 0.20
C PHE A 98 7.28 -8.72 0.59
N LEU A 99 6.57 -9.71 0.04
CA LEU A 99 5.19 -9.98 0.42
C LEU A 99 5.08 -10.45 1.87
N GLU A 100 6.02 -11.26 2.34
CA GLU A 100 6.10 -11.69 3.73
C GLU A 100 6.33 -10.49 4.67
N GLU A 101 7.30 -9.65 4.36
CA GLU A 101 7.56 -8.41 5.10
C GLU A 101 6.32 -7.49 5.12
N SER A 102 5.65 -7.33 3.97
CA SER A 102 4.43 -6.52 3.89
C SER A 102 3.30 -7.05 4.78
N ARG A 103 3.21 -8.38 4.93
CA ARG A 103 2.23 -9.04 5.80
C ARG A 103 2.52 -8.76 7.26
N GLU A 104 3.78 -8.83 7.66
CA GLU A 104 4.22 -8.54 9.02
C GLU A 104 4.00 -7.06 9.38
N MET A 105 4.42 -6.16 8.50
CA MET A 105 4.18 -4.71 8.66
C MET A 105 2.69 -4.41 8.78
N ARG A 106 1.85 -5.06 7.97
CA ARG A 106 0.40 -4.92 8.09
C ARG A 106 -0.13 -5.42 9.43
N ARG A 107 0.37 -6.55 9.95
CA ARG A 107 -0.03 -7.06 11.28
C ARG A 107 0.35 -6.05 12.37
N ALA A 108 1.55 -5.47 12.30
CA ALA A 108 2.00 -4.43 13.21
C ALA A 108 1.10 -3.18 13.15
N LEU A 109 0.76 -2.74 11.94
CA LEU A 109 -0.06 -1.56 11.69
C LEU A 109 -1.56 -1.81 11.91
N ARG A 110 -2.03 -3.06 12.08
CA ARG A 110 -3.46 -3.41 12.18
C ARG A 110 -4.16 -2.69 13.34
N ARG A 111 -3.43 -2.34 14.39
CA ARG A 111 -3.93 -1.53 15.50
C ARG A 111 -4.17 -0.09 15.04
N PHE A 112 -5.43 0.35 15.05
CA PHE A 112 -5.81 1.72 14.74
C PHE A 112 -5.34 2.68 15.84
N SER A 113 -5.55 2.28 17.10
CA SER A 113 -5.03 2.93 18.30
C SER A 113 -3.76 2.21 18.72
N ASP A 114 -2.65 2.94 18.89
CA ASP A 114 -1.59 2.40 19.73
C ASP A 114 -2.05 2.44 21.20
N SER A 115 -1.77 1.35 21.90
CA SER A 115 -2.19 1.15 23.27
C SER A 115 -1.47 2.12 24.21
N ARG A 116 -2.24 2.91 24.97
CA ARG A 116 -1.85 3.62 26.21
C ARG A 116 -0.78 4.72 26.13
N LEU A 117 0.07 4.78 25.12
CA LEU A 117 1.10 5.85 24.98
C LEU A 117 0.53 7.18 24.45
N GLU A 118 -0.64 7.17 23.82
CA GLU A 118 -1.34 8.41 23.41
C GLU A 118 -2.09 9.10 24.56
N LYS A 119 -2.05 8.55 25.79
CA LYS A 119 -2.62 9.19 26.99
C LYS A 119 -1.63 10.10 27.73
N GLY A 120 -0.40 10.25 27.21
CA GLY A 120 0.68 11.00 27.85
C GLY A 120 0.88 12.44 27.36
N TRP A 121 0.21 12.85 26.29
CA TRP A 121 0.32 14.23 25.77
C TRP A 121 -1.06 14.71 25.28
N SER A 122 -1.97 14.93 26.24
CA SER A 122 -2.84 16.11 26.13
C SER A 122 -1.91 17.31 26.31
N GLY A 123 -1.76 18.12 25.28
CA GLY A 123 -1.03 19.38 25.39
C GLY A 123 -1.62 20.25 26.51
N PRO A 124 -0.82 21.15 27.10
CA PRO A 124 -1.22 21.97 28.24
C PRO A 124 -2.16 23.13 27.85
N ASN A 125 -3.29 22.84 27.21
CA ASN A 125 -4.28 23.84 26.81
C ASN A 125 -5.68 23.56 27.39
N ASP A 126 -5.73 23.04 28.63
CA ASP A 126 -6.92 23.10 29.50
C ASP A 126 -6.96 24.40 30.32
N PHE A 127 -6.33 25.47 29.85
CA PHE A 127 -6.36 26.78 30.50
C PHE A 127 -6.42 27.92 29.48
N PHE A 128 -7.59 28.58 29.46
CA PHE A 128 -7.90 29.93 28.97
C PHE A 128 -8.42 30.13 27.52
N TYR A 129 -9.61 30.74 27.54
CA TYR A 129 -10.48 31.39 26.52
C TYR A 129 -11.21 30.51 25.51
#